data_AF-A0A8T5T781-F1
#
_entry.id   AF-A0A8T5T781-F1
#
_cell.length_a   1.000
_cell.length_b   1.000
_cell.length_c   1.000
_cell.angle_alpha   90.00
_cell.angle_beta   90.00
_cell.angle_gamma   90.00
#
_symmetry.space_group_name_H-M   'P 1'
#
loop_
_entity.id
_entity.type
_entity.pdbx_description
1 polymer ?
#
loop_
_entity_poly.entity_id
_entity_poly.type
_entity_poly.pdbx_seq_one_letter_code
_entity_poly.pdbx_strand_id
1 'polypeptide(L)'
;MWKILKYTKPYLLMVLFAIGLLYAQANLELALPDYLSDVVDTGIQQGGIENAVPLAIRQTEMERLFIFMSDENETLVLQDYTLIDENSTDYDTNLEKYPALINGSIYVLNEERITAIDDLNIIFKKPVVAVFSLERLLSSPENATVFFEQMGIPVPPVPPEQLVDVFFGMLLFFPPENITVITDMITANFEAIGATMLDQVSVAAVRFEYEVIGFDTDAIQILFILKAGGLMLLMTLLAVICTIAVSYLASRTAAGIARDLRSDVFRKIGSFSGSEFDTFSTASLIYFSTELSLIPHSIICEFSIS
;
A
#
# COMPACT_ATOMS: atom_id res chain seq x y z
N MET A 1 10.96 -25.63 38.60
CA MET A 1 10.52 -24.37 37.94
C MET A 1 9.08 -23.96 38.30
N TRP A 2 8.12 -24.89 38.45
CA TRP A 2 6.70 -24.54 38.69
C TRP A 2 6.41 -23.72 39.97
N LYS A 3 7.26 -23.81 40.99
CA LYS A 3 7.11 -23.03 42.23
C LYS A 3 7.32 -21.52 42.02
N ILE A 4 8.06 -21.11 40.98
CA ILE A 4 8.34 -19.70 40.65
C ILE A 4 7.12 -19.06 39.96
N LEU A 5 6.41 -19.81 39.11
CA LEU A 5 5.17 -19.35 38.45
C LEU A 5 4.06 -18.93 39.43
N LYS A 6 4.11 -19.37 40.69
CA LYS A 6 3.19 -18.93 41.74
C LYS A 6 3.35 -17.43 42.05
N TYR A 7 4.58 -16.92 41.98
CA TYR A 7 4.89 -15.50 42.22
C TYR A 7 4.52 -14.60 41.04
N THR A 8 4.32 -15.16 39.85
CA THR A 8 3.86 -14.43 38.66
C THR A 8 2.36 -14.17 38.67
N LYS A 9 1.55 -15.00 39.35
CA LYS A 9 0.07 -14.87 39.42
C LYS A 9 -0.45 -13.46 39.76
N PRO A 10 0.05 -12.75 40.78
CA PRO A 10 -0.42 -11.41 41.10
C PRO A 10 -0.10 -10.37 40.01
N TYR A 11 0.90 -10.64 39.16
CA TYR A 11 1.31 -9.74 38.07
C TYR A 11 0.83 -10.20 36.69
N LEU A 12 -0.01 -11.24 36.61
CA LEU A 12 -0.45 -11.85 35.35
C LEU A 12 -1.09 -10.84 34.39
N LEU A 13 -1.89 -9.90 34.90
CA LEU A 13 -2.53 -8.86 34.08
C LEU A 13 -1.50 -7.94 33.43
N MET A 14 -0.44 -7.56 34.15
CA MET A 14 0.66 -6.75 33.60
C MET A 14 1.43 -7.53 32.54
N VAL A 15 1.68 -8.82 32.76
CA VAL A 15 2.35 -9.69 31.78
C VAL A 15 1.52 -9.82 30.51
N LEU A 16 0.20 -10.07 30.62
CA LEU A 16 -0.68 -10.16 29.46
C LEU A 16 -0.75 -8.84 28.68
N PHE A 17 -0.79 -7.71 29.39
CA PHE A 17 -0.78 -6.40 28.75
C PHE A 17 0.55 -6.12 28.02
N ALA A 18 1.69 -6.48 28.62
CA ALA A 18 3.00 -6.38 27.97
C ALA A 18 3.10 -7.26 26.72
N ILE A 19 2.56 -8.48 26.76
CA ILE A 19 2.49 -9.36 25.57
C ILE A 19 1.60 -8.74 24.48
N GLY A 20 0.46 -8.17 24.85
CA GLY A 20 -0.41 -7.46 23.89
C GLY A 20 0.28 -6.26 23.24
N LEU A 21 1.04 -5.49 24.02
CA LEU A 21 1.84 -4.38 23.48
C LEU A 21 2.99 -4.84 22.59
N LEU A 22 3.68 -5.94 22.93
CA LEU A 22 4.69 -6.54 22.06
C LEU A 22 4.09 -7.01 20.73
N TYR A 23 2.91 -7.60 20.76
CA TYR A 23 2.19 -7.96 19.55
C TYR A 23 1.85 -6.71 18.72
N ALA A 24 1.34 -5.65 19.35
CA ALA A 24 1.06 -4.39 18.67
C ALA A 24 2.34 -3.78 18.05
N GLN A 25 3.44 -3.73 18.80
CA GLN A 25 4.74 -3.26 18.32
C GLN A 25 5.21 -4.06 17.10
N ALA A 26 5.17 -5.39 17.17
CA ALA A 26 5.59 -6.25 16.07
C ALA A 26 4.77 -6.01 14.79
N ASN A 27 3.46 -5.77 14.91
CA ASN A 27 2.63 -5.44 13.75
C ASN A 27 3.00 -4.09 13.13
N LEU A 28 3.34 -3.09 13.95
CA LEU A 28 3.77 -1.76 13.46
C LEU A 28 5.10 -1.86 12.70
N GLU A 29 6.05 -2.62 13.25
CA GLU A 29 7.35 -2.88 12.61
C GLU A 29 7.21 -3.69 11.32
N LEU A 30 6.27 -4.64 11.28
CA LEU A 30 6.02 -5.47 10.10
C LEU A 30 5.33 -4.68 8.97
N ALA A 31 4.55 -3.65 9.30
CA ALA A 31 3.88 -2.80 8.30
C ALA A 31 4.80 -1.73 7.69
N LEU A 32 5.91 -1.37 8.35
CA LEU A 32 6.85 -0.34 7.87
C LEU A 32 7.43 -0.63 6.47
N PRO A 33 7.88 -1.87 6.15
CA PRO A 33 8.30 -2.23 4.80
C PRO A 33 7.24 -1.99 3.73
N ASP A 34 5.97 -2.28 4.02
CA ASP A 34 4.88 -2.12 3.05
C ASP A 34 4.69 -0.65 2.68
N TYR A 35 4.64 0.23 3.69
CA TYR A 35 4.59 1.67 3.44
C TYR A 35 5.83 2.16 2.66
N LEU A 36 7.01 1.59 2.93
CA LEU A 36 8.24 1.98 2.21
C LEU A 36 8.15 1.57 0.74
N SER A 37 7.56 0.41 0.46
CA SER A 37 7.21 -0.01 -0.89
C SER A 37 6.25 0.98 -1.52
N ASP A 38 5.18 1.37 -0.83
CA ASP A 38 4.19 2.33 -1.35
C ASP A 38 4.83 3.69 -1.70
N VAL A 39 5.73 4.20 -0.86
CA VAL A 39 6.45 5.46 -1.15
C VAL A 39 7.31 5.35 -2.40
N VAL A 40 7.99 4.22 -2.58
CA VAL A 40 8.91 4.03 -3.72
C VAL A 40 8.14 3.68 -4.99
N ASP A 41 7.28 2.67 -4.94
CA ASP A 41 6.56 2.15 -6.09
C ASP A 41 5.44 3.10 -6.51
N THR A 42 4.52 3.40 -5.59
CA THR A 42 3.36 4.25 -5.90
C THR A 42 3.74 5.74 -5.90
N GLY A 43 4.50 6.18 -4.91
CA GLY A 43 4.92 7.58 -4.80
C GLY A 43 5.92 7.97 -5.89
N ILE A 44 7.08 7.31 -5.96
CA ILE A 44 8.18 7.73 -6.84
C ILE A 44 8.05 7.16 -8.25
N GLN A 45 7.88 5.84 -8.40
CA GLN A 45 7.86 5.22 -9.73
C GLN A 45 6.58 5.57 -10.50
N GLN A 46 5.43 5.52 -9.83
CA GLN A 46 4.12 5.74 -10.43
C GLN A 46 3.64 7.21 -10.38
N GLY A 47 4.33 8.08 -9.63
CA GLY A 47 3.99 9.51 -9.54
C GLY A 47 2.78 9.81 -8.64
N GLY A 48 2.55 8.98 -7.62
CA GLY A 48 1.44 9.12 -6.67
C GLY A 48 0.09 8.61 -7.19
N ILE A 49 0.07 7.96 -8.36
CA ILE A 49 -1.14 7.41 -8.97
C ILE A 49 -1.26 5.95 -8.56
N GLU A 50 -2.36 5.59 -7.91
CA GLU A 50 -2.51 4.28 -7.26
C GLU A 50 -3.14 3.21 -8.16
N ASN A 51 -3.89 3.61 -9.19
CA ASN A 51 -4.71 2.70 -9.99
C ASN A 51 -4.95 3.19 -11.42
N ALA A 52 -5.62 2.37 -12.23
CA ALA A 52 -5.92 2.64 -13.63
C ALA A 52 -7.14 3.56 -13.85
N VAL A 53 -7.75 4.10 -12.79
CA VAL A 53 -8.94 4.95 -12.88
C VAL A 53 -8.51 6.42 -12.94
N PRO A 54 -8.64 7.10 -14.09
CA PRO A 54 -8.27 8.50 -14.20
C PRO A 54 -9.26 9.41 -13.46
N LEU A 55 -8.76 10.34 -12.64
CA LEU A 55 -9.56 11.42 -12.06
C LEU A 55 -10.10 12.35 -13.14
N ALA A 56 -9.32 12.54 -14.22
CA ALA A 56 -9.69 13.33 -15.38
C ALA A 56 -9.08 12.70 -16.64
N ILE A 57 -9.86 12.66 -17.73
CA ILE A 57 -9.44 12.12 -19.01
C ILE A 57 -10.09 12.89 -20.15
N ARG A 58 -9.34 13.20 -21.22
CA ARG A 58 -9.88 13.90 -22.40
C ARG A 58 -11.00 13.08 -23.03
N GLN A 59 -12.01 13.77 -23.56
CA GLN A 59 -13.14 13.12 -24.23
C GLN A 59 -12.68 12.13 -25.32
N THR A 60 -11.73 12.53 -26.17
CA THR A 60 -11.19 11.69 -27.24
C THR A 60 -10.58 10.40 -26.71
N GLU A 61 -9.86 10.46 -25.58
CA GLU A 61 -9.23 9.28 -24.99
C GLU A 61 -10.27 8.37 -24.34
N MET A 62 -11.23 8.93 -23.62
CA MET A 62 -12.33 8.15 -23.03
C MET A 62 -13.13 7.40 -24.11
N GLU A 63 -13.43 8.06 -25.24
CA GLU A 63 -14.10 7.44 -26.38
C GLU A 63 -13.27 6.27 -26.97
N ARG A 64 -11.94 6.39 -27.01
CA ARG A 64 -11.06 5.28 -27.42
C ARG A 64 -11.11 4.12 -26.42
N LEU A 65 -11.19 4.39 -25.12
CA LEU A 65 -11.32 3.35 -24.09
C LEU A 65 -12.60 2.54 -24.28
N PHE A 66 -13.72 3.20 -24.60
CA PHE A 66 -15.02 2.54 -24.79
C PHE A 66 -15.01 1.52 -25.93
N ILE A 67 -14.16 1.68 -26.95
CA ILE A 67 -13.98 0.68 -28.02
C ILE A 67 -13.64 -0.70 -27.44
N PHE A 68 -12.88 -0.75 -26.33
CA PHE A 68 -12.42 -1.98 -25.70
C PHE A 68 -13.25 -2.41 -24.49
N MET A 69 -14.37 -1.72 -24.24
CA MET A 69 -15.30 -2.02 -23.16
C MET A 69 -16.60 -2.64 -23.71
N SER A 70 -17.36 -3.32 -22.85
CA SER A 70 -18.73 -3.70 -23.17
C SER A 70 -19.68 -2.52 -22.92
N ASP A 71 -20.84 -2.50 -23.58
CA ASP A 71 -21.88 -1.48 -23.39
C ASP A 71 -22.31 -1.34 -21.90
N GLU A 72 -22.30 -2.46 -21.16
CA GLU A 72 -22.58 -2.48 -19.72
C GLU A 72 -21.51 -1.73 -18.93
N ASN A 73 -20.23 -2.00 -19.22
CA ASN A 73 -19.11 -1.33 -18.56
C ASN A 73 -19.06 0.15 -18.91
N GLU A 74 -19.32 0.52 -20.17
CA GLU A 74 -19.42 1.92 -20.59
C GLU A 74 -20.48 2.66 -19.78
N THR A 75 -21.67 2.06 -19.62
CA THR A 75 -22.75 2.66 -18.83
C THR A 75 -22.36 2.87 -17.37
N LEU A 76 -21.66 1.90 -16.77
CA LEU A 76 -21.14 2.00 -15.40
C LEU A 76 -20.11 3.12 -15.27
N VAL A 77 -19.19 3.24 -16.24
CA VAL A 77 -18.21 4.34 -16.27
C VAL A 77 -18.92 5.68 -16.38
N LEU A 78 -19.84 5.85 -17.33
CA LEU A 78 -20.57 7.10 -17.52
C LEU A 78 -21.48 7.47 -16.34
N GLN A 79 -21.82 6.53 -15.47
CA GLN A 79 -22.52 6.82 -14.22
C GLN A 79 -21.63 7.60 -13.24
N ASP A 80 -20.32 7.31 -13.19
CA ASP A 80 -19.40 7.90 -12.21
C ASP A 80 -18.61 9.11 -12.77
N TYR A 81 -18.56 9.27 -14.09
CA TYR A 81 -17.91 10.40 -14.74
C TYR A 81 -18.91 11.48 -15.19
N THR A 82 -18.46 12.73 -15.15
CA THR A 82 -19.21 13.88 -15.66
C THR A 82 -18.39 14.56 -16.75
N LEU A 83 -19.01 14.80 -17.91
CA LEU A 83 -18.39 15.56 -18.99
C LEU A 83 -18.43 17.04 -18.64
N ILE A 84 -17.26 17.68 -18.62
CA ILE A 84 -17.10 19.13 -18.42
C ILE A 84 -16.72 19.76 -19.76
N ASP A 85 -17.50 20.76 -20.15
CA ASP A 85 -17.34 21.56 -21.36
C ASP A 85 -17.39 23.07 -21.04
N GLU A 86 -17.18 23.92 -22.05
CA GLU A 86 -17.24 25.39 -21.92
C GLU A 86 -18.60 25.92 -21.38
N ASN A 87 -19.66 25.12 -21.45
CA ASN A 87 -21.00 25.50 -20.99
C ASN A 87 -21.30 25.04 -19.56
N SER A 88 -20.39 24.28 -18.95
CA SER A 88 -20.56 23.71 -17.63
C SER A 88 -20.38 24.79 -16.56
N THR A 89 -21.23 24.77 -15.53
CA THR A 89 -21.21 25.78 -14.45
C THR A 89 -19.90 25.80 -13.67
N ASP A 90 -19.19 24.67 -13.66
CA ASP A 90 -17.96 24.47 -12.91
C ASP A 90 -16.70 24.61 -13.81
N TYR A 91 -16.85 25.11 -15.04
CA TYR A 91 -15.77 25.24 -16.02
C TYR A 91 -14.60 26.06 -15.46
N ASP A 92 -14.84 27.26 -14.93
CA ASP A 92 -13.77 28.14 -14.45
C ASP A 92 -12.96 27.51 -13.30
N THR A 93 -13.62 26.77 -12.40
CA THR A 93 -12.95 26.09 -11.27
C THR A 93 -12.12 24.90 -11.74
N ASN A 94 -12.59 24.19 -12.76
CA ASN A 94 -11.89 23.04 -13.33
C ASN A 94 -10.80 23.47 -14.31
N LEU A 95 -10.91 24.63 -14.95
CA LEU A 95 -9.90 25.17 -15.87
C LEU A 95 -8.56 25.45 -15.18
N GLU A 96 -8.60 25.91 -13.91
CA GLU A 96 -7.38 26.08 -13.10
C GLU A 96 -6.66 24.76 -12.84
N LYS A 97 -7.42 23.66 -12.73
CA LYS A 97 -6.88 22.32 -12.47
C LYS A 97 -6.49 21.60 -13.77
N TYR A 98 -7.26 21.77 -14.84
CA TYR A 98 -7.15 21.04 -16.10
C TYR A 98 -7.01 22.02 -17.27
N PRO A 99 -5.79 22.50 -17.57
CA PRO A 99 -5.55 23.43 -18.68
C PRO A 99 -6.02 22.93 -20.05
N ALA A 100 -6.08 21.62 -20.28
CA ALA A 100 -6.57 21.05 -21.52
C ALA A 100 -8.07 21.28 -21.80
N LEU A 101 -8.85 21.76 -20.81
CA LEU A 101 -10.24 22.23 -21.01
C LEU A 101 -10.35 23.39 -22.02
N ILE A 102 -9.25 24.06 -22.34
CA ILE A 102 -9.20 25.11 -23.39
C ILE A 102 -9.37 24.50 -24.80
N ASN A 103 -8.88 23.28 -25.00
CA ASN A 103 -8.78 22.65 -26.32
C ASN A 103 -9.82 21.54 -26.54
N GLY A 104 -10.71 21.30 -25.57
CA GLY A 104 -11.78 20.30 -25.68
C GLY A 104 -12.42 19.96 -24.34
N SER A 105 -13.37 19.04 -24.38
CA SER A 105 -14.09 18.56 -23.20
C SER A 105 -13.30 17.48 -22.45
N ILE A 106 -13.48 17.40 -21.13
CA ILE A 106 -12.81 16.43 -20.26
C ILE A 106 -13.87 15.71 -19.41
N TYR A 107 -13.74 14.40 -19.28
CA TYR A 107 -14.49 13.62 -18.31
C TYR A 107 -13.78 13.69 -16.96
N VAL A 108 -14.49 14.13 -15.92
CA VAL A 108 -13.99 14.18 -14.55
C VAL A 108 -14.76 13.19 -13.70
N LEU A 109 -14.01 12.41 -12.92
CA LEU A 109 -14.53 11.41 -12.00
C LEU A 109 -15.19 12.09 -10.80
N ASN A 110 -16.41 11.67 -10.46
CA ASN A 110 -17.10 12.15 -9.28
C ASN A 110 -16.77 11.27 -8.06
N GLU A 111 -15.74 11.68 -7.30
CA GLU A 111 -15.26 10.93 -6.13
C GLU A 111 -16.33 10.67 -5.05
N GLU A 112 -17.38 11.51 -4.95
CA GLU A 112 -18.47 11.32 -3.98
C GLU A 112 -19.48 10.24 -4.41
N ARG A 113 -19.54 9.94 -5.71
CA ARG A 113 -20.49 8.96 -6.27
C ARG A 113 -19.94 7.54 -6.26
N ILE A 114 -18.61 7.39 -6.26
CA ILE A 114 -17.95 6.09 -6.34
C ILE A 114 -18.23 5.28 -5.07
N THR A 115 -18.88 4.13 -5.22
CA THR A 115 -19.07 3.18 -4.13
C THR A 115 -17.91 2.18 -4.01
N ALA A 116 -17.24 1.86 -5.12
CA ALA A 116 -16.14 0.90 -5.18
C ALA A 116 -15.16 1.23 -6.31
N ILE A 117 -14.05 1.90 -5.97
CA ILE A 117 -13.01 2.25 -6.96
C ILE A 117 -12.30 1.00 -7.53
N ASP A 118 -12.27 -0.09 -6.77
CA ASP A 118 -11.65 -1.36 -7.18
C ASP A 118 -12.38 -2.00 -8.36
N ASP A 119 -13.71 -1.93 -8.40
CA ASP A 119 -14.51 -2.47 -9.50
C ASP A 119 -14.23 -1.68 -10.79
N LEU A 120 -14.17 -0.35 -10.67
CA LEU A 120 -13.83 0.54 -11.78
C LEU A 120 -12.39 0.32 -12.26
N ASN A 121 -11.45 0.09 -11.35
CA ASN A 121 -10.06 -0.23 -11.68
C ASN A 121 -9.96 -1.51 -12.53
N ILE A 122 -10.76 -2.54 -12.21
CA ILE A 122 -10.81 -3.78 -13.00
C ILE A 122 -11.33 -3.49 -14.41
N ILE A 123 -12.36 -2.64 -14.54
CA ILE A 123 -12.96 -2.26 -15.83
C ILE A 123 -11.96 -1.48 -16.69
N PHE A 124 -11.24 -0.52 -16.12
CA PHE A 124 -10.31 0.34 -16.85
C PHE A 124 -8.99 -0.34 -17.21
N LYS A 125 -8.51 -1.29 -16.41
CA LYS A 125 -7.14 -1.83 -16.52
C LYS A 125 -6.78 -2.32 -17.92
N LYS A 126 -7.60 -3.18 -18.54
CA LYS A 126 -7.31 -3.70 -19.89
C LYS A 126 -7.51 -2.65 -20.99
N PRO A 127 -8.63 -1.92 -21.05
CA PRO A 127 -8.83 -0.85 -22.04
C PRO A 127 -7.75 0.22 -22.04
N VAL A 128 -7.34 0.70 -20.86
CA VAL A 128 -6.31 1.73 -20.71
C VAL A 128 -4.97 1.25 -21.25
N VAL A 129 -4.57 0.02 -20.92
CA VAL A 129 -3.34 -0.57 -21.46
C VAL A 129 -3.43 -0.78 -22.97
N ALA A 130 -4.58 -1.24 -23.47
CA ALA A 130 -4.78 -1.47 -24.91
C ALA A 130 -4.63 -0.17 -25.71
N VAL A 131 -5.35 0.88 -25.31
CA VAL A 131 -5.29 2.19 -25.97
C VAL A 131 -3.88 2.77 -25.88
N PHE A 132 -3.31 2.84 -24.69
CA PHE A 132 -1.96 3.40 -24.49
C PHE A 132 -0.90 2.63 -25.30
N SER A 133 -0.96 1.30 -25.29
CA SER A 133 0.01 0.48 -26.03
C SER A 133 -0.13 0.69 -27.54
N LEU A 134 -1.36 0.74 -28.06
CA LEU A 134 -1.63 0.99 -29.47
C LEU A 134 -1.14 2.39 -29.88
N GLU A 135 -1.38 3.40 -29.06
CA GLU A 135 -0.89 4.75 -29.34
C GLU A 135 0.63 4.81 -29.40
N ARG A 136 1.31 4.23 -28.42
CA ARG A 136 2.78 4.18 -28.39
C ARG A 136 3.34 3.42 -29.58
N LEU A 137 2.68 2.34 -29.98
CA LEU A 137 3.06 1.52 -31.12
C LEU A 137 2.86 2.28 -32.43
N LEU A 138 1.69 2.89 -32.63
CA LEU A 138 1.29 3.53 -33.89
C LEU A 138 1.94 4.91 -34.09
N SER A 139 2.30 5.59 -33.00
CA SER A 139 3.04 6.87 -33.06
C SER A 139 4.45 6.71 -33.62
N SER A 140 5.01 5.50 -33.64
CA SER A 140 6.34 5.21 -34.18
C SER A 140 6.22 4.57 -35.57
N PRO A 141 6.68 5.21 -36.67
CA PRO A 141 6.48 4.69 -38.02
C PRO A 141 6.98 3.25 -38.23
N GLU A 142 8.14 2.91 -37.66
CA GLU A 142 8.71 1.55 -37.73
C GLU A 142 7.81 0.52 -37.03
N ASN A 143 7.38 0.80 -35.80
CA ASN A 143 6.54 -0.12 -35.04
C ASN A 143 5.14 -0.26 -35.65
N ALA A 144 4.58 0.83 -36.18
CA ALA A 144 3.32 0.83 -36.89
C ALA A 144 3.38 -0.11 -38.10
N THR A 145 4.43 -0.03 -38.94
CA THR A 145 4.57 -0.92 -40.10
C THR A 145 4.59 -2.39 -39.69
N VAL A 146 5.33 -2.76 -38.64
CA VAL A 146 5.39 -4.14 -38.14
C VAL A 146 4.03 -4.62 -37.64
N PHE A 147 3.30 -3.79 -36.92
CA PHE A 147 1.97 -4.15 -36.40
C PHE A 147 0.95 -4.38 -37.51
N PHE A 148 0.87 -3.49 -38.49
CA PHE A 148 -0.04 -3.64 -39.63
C PHE A 148 0.31 -4.89 -40.45
N GLU A 149 1.59 -5.17 -40.68
CA GLU A 149 2.05 -6.40 -41.32
C GLU A 149 1.64 -7.65 -40.53
N GLN A 150 1.81 -7.66 -39.21
CA GLN A 150 1.39 -8.77 -38.35
C GLN A 150 -0.12 -9.00 -38.38
N MET A 151 -0.90 -7.92 -38.46
CA MET A 151 -2.36 -7.97 -38.57
C MET A 151 -2.84 -8.33 -39.99
N GLY A 152 -1.95 -8.37 -40.98
CA GLY A 152 -2.29 -8.63 -42.38
C GLY A 152 -3.10 -7.50 -43.03
N ILE A 153 -3.05 -6.29 -42.48
CA ILE A 153 -3.78 -5.11 -42.96
C ILE A 153 -2.76 -4.14 -43.58
N PRO A 154 -3.02 -3.59 -44.78
CA PRO A 154 -2.11 -2.59 -45.35
C PRO A 154 -2.10 -1.32 -44.49
N VAL A 155 -0.92 -0.73 -44.30
CA VAL A 155 -0.79 0.56 -43.61
C VAL A 155 -1.60 1.61 -44.38
N PRO A 156 -2.55 2.32 -43.72
CA PRO A 156 -3.29 3.40 -44.36
C PRO A 156 -2.34 4.47 -44.91
N PRO A 157 -2.55 4.99 -46.13
CA PRO A 157 -1.68 6.00 -46.75
C PRO A 157 -1.97 7.40 -46.17
N VAL A 158 -1.72 7.58 -44.88
CA VAL A 158 -1.96 8.81 -44.12
C VAL A 158 -0.67 9.33 -43.50
N PRO A 159 -0.56 10.64 -43.19
CA PRO A 159 0.57 11.16 -42.42
C PRO A 159 0.70 10.43 -41.07
N PRO A 160 1.92 10.20 -40.55
CA PRO A 160 2.13 9.49 -39.28
C PRO A 160 1.34 10.06 -38.10
N GLU A 161 1.17 11.39 -38.07
CA GLU A 161 0.43 12.10 -37.03
C GLU A 161 -1.06 11.75 -36.98
N GLN A 162 -1.65 11.35 -38.11
CA GLN A 162 -3.08 11.01 -38.21
C GLN A 162 -3.34 9.51 -38.12
N LEU A 163 -2.27 8.70 -38.07
CA LEU A 163 -2.38 7.25 -38.14
C LEU A 163 -3.13 6.67 -36.93
N VAL A 164 -2.90 7.24 -35.75
CA VAL A 164 -3.55 6.85 -34.50
C VAL A 164 -5.07 7.05 -34.60
N ASP A 165 -5.51 8.28 -34.94
CA ASP A 165 -6.94 8.62 -35.06
C ASP A 165 -7.66 7.78 -36.12
N VAL A 166 -7.02 7.60 -37.29
CA VAL A 166 -7.57 6.80 -38.39
C VAL A 166 -7.69 5.32 -37.97
N PHE A 167 -6.71 4.80 -37.23
CA PHE A 167 -6.76 3.43 -36.76
C PHE A 167 -7.88 3.21 -35.74
N PHE A 168 -8.01 4.07 -34.72
CA PHE A 168 -9.12 3.96 -33.76
C PHE A 168 -10.48 4.17 -34.43
N GLY A 169 -10.58 5.09 -35.39
CA GLY A 169 -11.78 5.24 -36.21
C GLY A 169 -12.11 3.99 -37.04
N MET A 170 -11.10 3.25 -37.51
CA MET A 170 -11.29 1.98 -38.20
C MET A 170 -11.77 0.87 -37.25
N LEU A 171 -11.30 0.84 -36.00
CA LEU A 171 -11.72 -0.14 -35.00
C LEU A 171 -13.22 -0.07 -34.69
N LEU A 172 -13.84 1.11 -34.80
CA LEU A 172 -15.30 1.25 -34.65
C LEU A 172 -16.11 0.44 -35.68
N PHE A 173 -15.49 0.09 -36.81
CA PHE A 173 -16.14 -0.73 -37.85
C PHE A 173 -15.80 -2.22 -37.72
N PHE A 174 -14.93 -2.60 -36.77
CA PHE A 174 -14.56 -3.99 -36.58
C PHE A 174 -15.65 -4.73 -35.81
N PRO A 175 -15.90 -6.02 -36.12
CA PRO A 175 -16.70 -6.87 -35.26
C PRO A 175 -16.10 -6.92 -33.84
N PRO A 176 -16.93 -7.01 -32.78
CA PRO A 176 -16.45 -7.04 -31.40
C PRO A 176 -15.48 -8.20 -31.12
N GLU A 177 -15.64 -9.32 -31.85
CA GLU A 177 -14.72 -10.46 -31.81
C GLU A 177 -13.28 -10.05 -32.15
N ASN A 178 -13.08 -9.23 -33.18
CA ASN A 178 -11.75 -8.78 -33.58
C ASN A 178 -11.14 -7.81 -32.55
N ILE A 179 -11.97 -7.00 -31.89
CA ILE A 179 -11.51 -6.10 -30.82
C ILE A 179 -10.99 -6.91 -29.64
N THR A 180 -11.72 -7.94 -29.21
CA THR A 180 -11.28 -8.81 -28.10
C THR A 180 -9.96 -9.51 -28.40
N VAL A 181 -9.74 -9.95 -29.66
CA VAL A 181 -8.46 -10.54 -30.09
C VAL A 181 -7.30 -9.54 -29.97
N ILE A 182 -7.52 -8.27 -30.34
CA ILE A 182 -6.51 -7.21 -30.21
C ILE A 182 -6.21 -6.95 -28.73
N THR A 183 -7.25 -6.80 -27.89
CA THR A 183 -7.08 -6.60 -26.44
C THR A 183 -6.30 -7.74 -25.82
N ASP A 184 -6.71 -8.99 -26.07
CA ASP A 184 -6.08 -10.17 -25.49
C ASP A 184 -4.64 -10.34 -25.98
N MET A 185 -4.35 -10.05 -27.25
CA MET A 185 -2.99 -10.06 -27.76
C MET A 185 -2.10 -9.06 -27.02
N ILE A 186 -2.57 -7.83 -26.79
CA ILE A 186 -1.81 -6.80 -26.09
C ILE A 186 -1.63 -7.20 -24.62
N THR A 187 -2.71 -7.57 -23.92
CA THR A 187 -2.65 -7.86 -22.49
C THR A 187 -1.86 -9.13 -22.19
N ALA A 188 -1.94 -10.16 -23.04
CA ALA A 188 -1.19 -11.39 -22.85
C ALA A 188 0.33 -11.16 -22.92
N ASN A 189 0.81 -10.21 -23.73
CA ASN A 189 2.22 -9.86 -23.77
C ASN A 189 2.72 -9.31 -22.43
N PHE A 190 1.91 -8.52 -21.73
CA PHE A 190 2.26 -7.98 -20.40
C PHE A 190 2.10 -9.02 -19.30
N GLU A 191 1.03 -9.81 -19.31
CA GLU A 191 0.80 -10.88 -18.34
C GLU A 191 1.91 -11.96 -18.40
N ALA A 192 2.44 -12.25 -19.59
CA ALA A 192 3.55 -13.18 -19.76
C ALA A 192 4.87 -12.68 -19.15
N ILE A 193 5.06 -11.36 -19.03
CA ILE A 193 6.23 -10.73 -18.41
C ILE A 193 6.07 -10.72 -16.88
N GLY A 194 4.86 -10.45 -16.38
CA GLY A 194 4.53 -10.54 -14.97
C GLY A 194 3.17 -9.91 -14.65
N ALA A 195 2.46 -10.46 -13.66
CA ALA A 195 1.12 -10.01 -13.27
C ALA A 195 1.07 -8.51 -12.90
N THR A 196 2.15 -7.98 -12.31
CA THR A 196 2.27 -6.57 -11.90
C THR A 196 2.62 -5.62 -13.04
N MET A 197 3.08 -6.13 -14.18
CA MET A 197 3.45 -5.30 -15.33
C MET A 197 2.23 -4.61 -15.92
N LEU A 198 1.09 -5.32 -15.97
CA LEU A 198 -0.17 -4.76 -16.44
C LEU A 198 -0.61 -3.57 -15.58
N ASP A 199 -0.45 -3.68 -14.25
CA ASP A 199 -0.73 -2.60 -13.30
C ASP A 199 0.18 -1.40 -13.57
N GLN A 200 1.49 -1.61 -13.69
CA GLN A 200 2.46 -0.54 -13.93
C GLN A 200 2.19 0.20 -15.24
N VAL A 201 1.86 -0.50 -16.32
CA VAL A 201 1.57 0.13 -17.61
C VAL A 201 0.24 0.88 -17.55
N SER A 202 -0.78 0.35 -16.87
CA SER A 202 -2.06 1.03 -16.71
C SER A 202 -1.92 2.35 -15.94
N VAL A 203 -1.10 2.36 -14.89
CA VAL A 203 -0.81 3.57 -14.12
C VAL A 203 0.04 4.56 -14.92
N ALA A 204 1.03 4.07 -15.69
CA ALA A 204 1.83 4.91 -16.57
C ALA A 204 0.99 5.58 -17.67
N ALA A 205 -0.04 4.89 -18.17
CA ALA A 205 -0.99 5.45 -19.14
C ALA A 205 -1.81 6.60 -18.54
N VAL A 206 -2.35 6.42 -17.33
CA VAL A 206 -3.08 7.50 -16.61
C VAL A 206 -2.16 8.68 -16.34
N ARG A 207 -0.91 8.42 -15.93
CA ARG A 207 0.10 9.46 -15.74
C ARG A 207 0.34 10.26 -17.01
N PHE A 208 0.52 9.57 -18.14
CA PHE A 208 0.73 10.21 -19.44
C PHE A 208 -0.46 11.11 -19.79
N GLU A 209 -1.68 10.64 -19.55
CA GLU A 209 -2.87 11.45 -19.79
C GLU A 209 -2.92 12.71 -18.92
N TYR A 210 -2.54 12.62 -17.64
CA TYR A 210 -2.42 13.80 -16.78
C TYR A 210 -1.39 14.80 -17.27
N GLU A 211 -0.24 14.32 -17.76
CA GLU A 211 0.79 15.18 -18.37
C GLU A 211 0.25 15.90 -19.62
N VAL A 212 -0.54 15.22 -20.45
CA VAL A 212 -1.18 15.82 -21.64
C VAL A 212 -2.28 16.81 -21.26
N ILE A 213 -3.05 16.52 -20.21
CA ILE A 213 -4.08 17.44 -19.68
C ILE A 213 -3.45 18.70 -19.07
N GLY A 214 -2.17 18.65 -18.72
CA GLY A 214 -1.46 19.70 -17.98
C GLY A 214 -1.80 19.70 -16.49
N PHE A 215 -2.25 18.55 -15.96
CA PHE A 215 -2.51 18.36 -14.55
C PHE A 215 -1.18 18.36 -13.77
N ASP A 216 -1.15 18.97 -12.58
CA ASP A 216 0.06 19.04 -11.75
C ASP A 216 0.37 17.67 -11.13
N THR A 217 1.08 16.83 -11.88
CA THR A 217 1.50 15.49 -11.46
C THR A 217 2.48 15.51 -10.29
N ASP A 218 3.31 16.56 -10.20
CA ASP A 218 4.25 16.75 -9.09
C ASP A 218 3.49 16.98 -7.76
N ALA A 219 2.39 17.75 -7.79
CA ALA A 219 1.57 17.97 -6.61
C ALA A 219 0.92 16.66 -6.09
N ILE A 220 0.41 15.81 -6.99
CA ILE A 220 -0.13 14.49 -6.61
C ILE A 220 0.94 13.64 -5.94
N GLN A 221 2.11 13.54 -6.60
CA GLN A 221 3.24 12.76 -6.12
C GLN A 221 3.69 13.21 -4.73
N ILE A 222 3.89 14.53 -4.54
CA ILE A 222 4.33 15.08 -3.25
C ILE A 222 3.29 14.85 -2.17
N LEU A 223 2.00 15.07 -2.47
CA LEU A 223 0.91 14.86 -1.51
C LEU A 223 0.84 13.40 -1.06
N PHE A 224 0.95 12.46 -1.99
CA PHE A 224 0.98 11.03 -1.70
C PHE A 224 2.17 10.67 -0.82
N ILE A 225 3.39 11.08 -1.19
CA ILE A 225 4.61 10.81 -0.42
C ILE A 225 4.54 11.41 0.99
N LEU A 226 3.99 12.63 1.14
CA LEU A 226 3.82 13.26 2.45
C LEU A 226 2.79 12.51 3.31
N LYS A 227 1.69 12.04 2.73
CA LYS A 227 0.67 11.26 3.44
C LYS A 227 1.24 9.92 3.89
N ALA A 228 1.87 9.17 2.99
CA ALA A 228 2.47 7.86 3.29
C ALA A 228 3.63 7.98 4.28
N GLY A 229 4.58 8.90 4.05
CA GLY A 229 5.70 9.15 4.96
C GLY A 229 5.27 9.70 6.32
N GLY A 230 4.21 10.53 6.36
CA GLY A 230 3.60 10.98 7.61
C GLY A 230 3.01 9.84 8.43
N LEU A 231 2.34 8.89 7.77
CA LEU A 231 1.79 7.69 8.42
C LEU A 231 2.91 6.79 8.97
N MET A 232 4.02 6.59 8.24
CA MET A 232 5.20 5.86 8.74
C MET A 232 5.78 6.48 10.00
N LEU A 233 5.88 7.81 10.05
CA LEU A 233 6.41 8.53 11.20
C LEU A 233 5.52 8.29 12.42
N LEU A 234 4.19 8.39 12.23
CA LEU A 234 3.22 8.11 13.28
C LEU A 234 3.33 6.67 13.80
N MET A 235 3.40 5.68 12.90
CA MET A 235 3.56 4.27 13.27
C MET A 235 4.87 4.03 14.03
N THR A 236 5.97 4.63 13.58
CA THR A 236 7.27 4.55 14.26
C THR A 236 7.22 5.16 15.66
N LEU A 237 6.59 6.33 15.81
CA LEU A 237 6.42 6.98 17.10
C LEU A 237 5.56 6.13 18.04
N LEU A 238 4.50 5.50 17.52
CA LEU A 238 3.64 4.61 18.29
C LEU A 238 4.39 3.32 18.70
N ALA A 239 5.21 2.76 17.81
CA ALA A 239 6.08 1.62 18.11
C ALA A 239 7.04 1.94 19.26
N VAL A 240 7.71 3.11 19.22
CA VAL A 240 8.60 3.56 20.31
C VAL A 240 7.86 3.69 21.64
N ILE A 241 6.65 4.24 21.64
CA ILE A 241 5.81 4.33 22.85
C ILE A 241 5.47 2.93 23.39
N CYS A 242 5.10 1.99 22.50
CA CYS A 242 4.85 0.60 22.88
C CYS A 242 6.10 -0.04 23.49
N THR A 243 7.28 0.12 22.88
CA THR A 243 8.54 -0.41 23.40
C THR A 243 8.83 0.12 24.81
N ILE A 244 8.72 1.45 25.01
CA ILE A 244 8.94 2.07 26.33
C ILE A 244 7.95 1.52 27.37
N ALA A 245 6.68 1.39 27.00
CA ALA A 245 5.65 0.84 27.87
C ALA A 245 5.92 -0.62 28.25
N VAL A 246 6.32 -1.46 27.28
CA VAL A 246 6.71 -2.86 27.52
C VAL A 246 7.90 -2.92 28.46
N SER A 247 8.98 -2.18 28.21
CA SER A 247 10.16 -2.16 29.07
C SER A 247 9.82 -1.73 30.50
N TYR A 248 8.96 -0.72 30.66
CA TYR A 248 8.49 -0.28 31.98
C TYR A 248 7.68 -1.36 32.71
N LEU A 249 6.72 -2.01 32.03
CA LEU A 249 5.91 -3.08 32.62
C LEU A 249 6.76 -4.31 32.96
N ALA A 250 7.70 -4.68 32.11
CA ALA A 250 8.63 -5.79 32.32
C ALA A 250 9.48 -5.55 33.57
N SER A 251 10.10 -4.37 33.67
CA SER A 251 10.91 -3.99 34.84
C SER A 251 10.09 -3.99 36.14
N ARG A 252 8.89 -3.41 36.12
CA ARG A 252 8.01 -3.37 37.29
C ARG A 252 7.55 -4.77 37.73
N THR A 253 7.24 -5.64 36.77
CA THR A 253 6.82 -7.02 37.03
C THR A 253 7.97 -7.85 37.59
N ALA A 254 9.17 -7.75 36.99
CA ALA A 254 10.36 -8.43 37.46
C ALA A 254 10.75 -8.03 38.89
N ALA A 255 10.75 -6.72 39.18
CA ALA A 255 11.04 -6.20 40.52
C ALA A 255 10.00 -6.65 41.57
N GLY A 256 8.72 -6.71 41.17
CA GLY A 256 7.63 -7.24 42.01
C GLY A 256 7.83 -8.71 42.36
N ILE A 257 8.05 -9.55 41.34
CA ILE A 257 8.30 -10.99 41.51
C ILE A 257 9.54 -11.23 42.39
N ALA A 258 10.63 -10.50 42.16
CA ALA A 258 11.86 -10.61 42.95
C ALA A 258 11.64 -10.23 44.42
N ARG A 259 10.86 -9.18 44.70
CA ARG A 259 10.52 -8.76 46.07
C ARG A 259 9.75 -9.85 46.82
N ASP A 260 8.72 -10.40 46.17
CA ASP A 260 7.85 -11.40 46.79
C ASP A 260 8.60 -12.72 47.02
N LEU A 261 9.40 -13.15 46.03
CA LEU A 261 10.29 -14.31 46.16
C LEU A 261 11.29 -14.13 47.31
N ARG A 262 11.89 -12.94 47.44
CA ARG A 262 12.84 -12.63 48.51
C ARG A 262 12.21 -12.67 49.89
N SER A 263 11.01 -12.11 50.02
CA SER A 263 10.25 -12.12 51.28
C SER A 263 9.93 -13.56 51.72
N ASP A 264 9.46 -14.40 50.80
CA ASP A 264 9.07 -15.78 51.13
C ASP A 264 10.26 -16.67 51.45
N VAL A 265 11.39 -16.52 50.74
CA VAL A 265 12.63 -17.23 51.07
C VAL A 265 13.15 -16.81 52.46
N PHE A 266 13.14 -15.52 52.78
CA PHE A 266 13.57 -15.02 54.09
C PHE A 266 12.67 -15.52 55.23
N ARG A 267 11.34 -15.49 55.03
CA ARG A 267 10.39 -16.06 56.00
C ARG A 267 10.60 -17.56 56.22
N LYS A 268 10.91 -18.31 55.15
CA LYS A 268 11.16 -19.75 55.25
C LYS A 268 12.42 -20.04 56.07
N ILE A 269 13.50 -19.33 55.80
CA ILE A 269 14.76 -19.42 56.54
C ILE A 269 14.56 -19.06 58.03
N GLY A 270 13.81 -17.99 58.32
CA GLY A 270 13.53 -17.55 59.69
C GLY A 270 12.62 -18.50 60.50
N SER A 271 11.98 -19.47 59.84
CA SER A 271 11.09 -20.47 60.48
C SER A 271 11.79 -21.80 60.82
N PHE A 272 13.10 -21.92 60.56
CA PHE A 272 13.87 -23.12 60.85
C PHE A 272 14.12 -23.29 62.35
N SER A 273 13.98 -24.53 62.83
CA SER A 273 14.26 -24.87 64.22
C SER A 273 15.77 -25.05 64.47
N GLY A 274 16.20 -24.99 65.74
CA GLY A 274 17.62 -25.06 66.11
C GLY A 274 18.36 -26.29 65.56
N SER A 275 17.68 -27.43 65.39
CA SER A 275 18.27 -28.66 64.81
C SER A 275 18.42 -28.64 63.29
N GLU A 276 17.64 -27.81 62.57
CA GLU A 276 17.77 -27.66 61.11
C GLU A 276 18.91 -26.70 60.74
N PHE A 277 19.22 -25.74 61.61
CA PHE A 277 20.37 -24.85 61.46
C PHE A 277 21.72 -25.59 61.52
N ASP A 278 21.81 -26.67 62.31
CA ASP A 278 23.01 -27.51 62.37
C ASP A 278 23.24 -28.33 61.09
N THR A 279 22.22 -28.53 60.26
CA THR A 279 22.32 -29.24 58.98
C THR A 279 22.70 -28.30 57.82
N PHE A 280 22.31 -27.02 57.91
CA PHE A 280 22.62 -25.98 56.92
C PHE A 280 23.60 -24.97 57.51
N SER A 281 24.90 -25.15 57.22
CA SER A 281 25.96 -24.24 57.67
C SER A 281 25.64 -22.77 57.36
N THR A 282 25.87 -21.89 58.34
CA THR A 282 25.61 -20.43 58.29
C THR A 282 26.23 -19.76 57.05
N ALA A 283 27.36 -20.27 56.56
CA ALA A 283 28.02 -19.79 55.34
C ALA A 283 27.18 -20.02 54.07
N SER A 284 26.44 -21.13 53.99
CA SER A 284 25.58 -21.47 52.85
C SER A 284 24.34 -20.56 52.80
N LEU A 285 23.77 -20.21 53.96
CA LEU A 285 22.64 -19.28 54.05
C LEU A 285 23.00 -17.85 53.60
N ILE A 286 24.18 -17.35 53.99
CA ILE A 286 24.66 -16.03 53.57
C ILE A 286 24.87 -16.00 52.05
N TYR A 287 25.49 -17.04 51.49
CA TYR A 287 25.67 -17.18 50.05
C TYR A 287 24.34 -17.16 49.29
N PHE A 288 23.34 -17.92 49.73
CA PHE A 288 22.01 -17.95 49.12
C PHE A 288 21.28 -16.59 49.21
N SER A 289 21.42 -15.89 50.33
CA SER A 289 20.84 -14.56 50.51
C SER A 289 21.47 -13.48 49.59
N THR A 290 22.75 -13.66 49.26
CA THR A 290 23.51 -12.76 48.40
C THR A 290 23.20 -13.02 46.92
N GLU A 291 23.17 -14.28 46.50
CA GLU A 291 22.73 -14.70 45.15
C GLU A 291 21.30 -14.24 44.84
N LEU A 292 20.37 -14.37 45.80
CA LEU A 292 18.99 -13.92 45.65
C LEU A 292 18.87 -12.39 45.42
N SER A 293 19.92 -11.63 45.76
CA SER A 293 19.98 -10.18 45.53
C SER A 293 20.32 -9.80 44.08
N LEU A 294 20.93 -10.72 43.32
CA LEU A 294 21.35 -10.51 41.94
C LEU A 294 20.25 -10.82 40.91
N ILE A 295 19.23 -11.58 41.31
CA ILE A 295 18.08 -11.98 40.47
C ILE A 295 17.36 -10.82 39.76
N PRO A 296 17.05 -9.66 40.39
CA PRO A 296 16.41 -8.56 39.66
C PRO A 296 17.29 -8.03 38.53
N HIS A 297 18.62 -8.06 38.69
CA HIS A 297 19.55 -7.57 37.68
C HIS A 297 19.64 -8.53 36.46
N SER A 298 19.56 -9.84 36.68
CA SER A 298 19.58 -10.82 35.59
C SER A 298 18.27 -10.85 34.80
N ILE A 299 17.11 -10.79 35.47
CA ILE A 299 15.80 -10.78 34.79
C ILE A 299 15.60 -9.50 33.98
N ILE A 300 16.05 -8.34 34.48
CA ILE A 300 15.96 -7.07 33.73
C ILE A 300 16.90 -7.08 32.51
N CYS A 301 18.10 -7.68 32.63
CA CYS A 301 19.00 -7.83 31.48
C CYS A 301 18.41 -8.74 30.40
N GLU A 302 17.81 -9.87 30.75
CA GLU A 302 17.18 -10.77 29.75
C GLU A 302 15.98 -10.13 29.04
N PHE A 303 15.17 -9.34 29.75
CA PHE A 303 14.00 -8.65 29.15
C PHE A 303 14.34 -7.38 28.38
N SER A 304 15.55 -6.83 28.50
CA SER A 304 15.98 -5.64 27.76
C SER A 304 16.76 -5.99 26.48
N ILE A 305 17.08 -7.27 26.26
CA ILE A 305 17.87 -7.77 25.12
C ILE A 305 16.98 -8.52 24.09
N SER A 306 15.72 -8.82 24.42
CA SER A 306 14.67 -9.24 23.47
C SER A 306 13.71 -8.10 23.19
#